data_AF-A0A661NU03-F1
#
_entry.id   AF-A0A661NU03-F1
#
_cell.length_a   1.000
_cell.length_b   1.000
_cell.length_c   1.000
_cell.angle_alpha   90.00
_cell.angle_beta   90.00
_cell.angle_gamma   90.00
#
_symmetry.space_group_name_H-M   'P 1'
#
loop_
_entity.id
_entity.type
_entity.pdbx_description
1 polymer ?
#
loop_
_entity_poly.entity_id
_entity_poly.type
_entity_poly.pdbx_seq_one_letter_code
_entity_poly.pdbx_strand_id
1 'polypeptide(L)'
;MKGKTGKMGRRRFLHLAGGTLAGAGMAGCLPHVEGEWGSCQDEEPQLEPPASSRVVEVHAAAAIYQSGGQSQVDATVVAAMWRAGLTALLDVADEAAAWPLLLPGYQPGQGVGLKVNALNSMVPTRPELVNAVAGSLTGPGGVAAGDVFVWDRTGRELERAGLGAAGLPV
;
A
#
# COMPACT_ATOMS: atom_id res chain seq x y z
N MET A 1 -46.47 -11.49 11.62
CA MET A 1 -45.27 -12.23 11.17
C MET A 1 -44.13 -11.23 11.04
N LYS A 2 -43.07 -11.36 11.85
CA LYS A 2 -41.91 -10.43 11.86
C LYS A 2 -40.96 -10.80 10.71
N GLY A 3 -40.84 -9.93 9.71
CA GLY A 3 -39.85 -10.07 8.64
C GLY A 3 -38.43 -9.88 9.17
N LYS A 4 -37.57 -10.87 9.00
CA LYS A 4 -36.13 -10.75 9.26
C LYS A 4 -35.52 -9.92 8.13
N THR A 5 -35.07 -8.71 8.43
CA THR A 5 -34.21 -7.91 7.56
C THR A 5 -32.88 -8.62 7.38
N GLY A 6 -32.65 -9.17 6.18
CA GLY A 6 -31.36 -9.75 5.81
C GLY A 6 -30.29 -8.66 5.84
N LYS A 7 -29.33 -8.77 6.77
CA LYS A 7 -28.17 -7.87 6.81
C LYS A 7 -27.42 -7.98 5.49
N MET A 8 -27.23 -6.87 4.79
CA MET A 8 -26.41 -6.83 3.58
C MET A 8 -24.98 -7.23 3.91
N GLY A 9 -24.47 -8.25 3.23
CA GLY A 9 -23.06 -8.63 3.32
C GLY A 9 -22.16 -7.59 2.66
N ARG A 10 -20.96 -7.38 3.21
CA ARG A 10 -19.97 -6.39 2.74
C ARG A 10 -19.68 -6.49 1.24
N ARG A 11 -19.58 -7.71 0.72
CA ARG A 11 -19.39 -7.98 -0.71
C ARG A 11 -20.57 -7.49 -1.56
N ARG A 12 -21.80 -7.62 -1.05
CA ARG A 12 -23.02 -7.16 -1.72
C ARG A 12 -23.19 -5.65 -1.64
N PHE A 13 -22.71 -5.02 -0.56
CA PHE A 13 -22.60 -3.57 -0.45
C PHE A 13 -21.63 -2.99 -1.48
N LEU A 14 -20.45 -3.59 -1.67
CA LEU A 14 -19.48 -3.14 -2.68
C LEU A 14 -20.01 -3.28 -4.11
N HIS A 15 -20.72 -4.37 -4.42
CA HIS A 15 -21.39 -4.52 -5.72
C HIS A 15 -22.55 -3.53 -5.93
N LEU A 16 -23.25 -3.12 -4.85
CA LEU A 16 -24.36 -2.16 -4.95
C LEU A 16 -23.85 -0.71 -5.02
N ALA A 17 -22.77 -0.39 -4.30
CA ALA A 17 -22.11 0.90 -4.35
C ALA A 17 -21.37 1.14 -5.68
N GLY A 18 -20.87 0.08 -6.32
CA GLY A 18 -20.25 0.16 -7.65
C GLY A 18 -21.23 0.17 -8.83
N GLY A 19 -22.53 -0.04 -8.60
CA GLY A 19 -23.51 -0.27 -9.67
C GLY A 19 -24.46 0.88 -10.00
N THR A 20 -24.63 1.88 -9.13
CA THR A 20 -25.53 3.01 -9.37
C THR A 20 -25.08 4.26 -8.61
N LEU A 21 -24.40 5.17 -9.29
CA LEU A 21 -24.53 6.63 -9.16
C LEU A 21 -23.66 7.28 -10.26
N ALA A 22 -24.24 7.38 -11.46
CA ALA A 22 -23.94 8.54 -12.29
C ALA A 22 -24.51 9.76 -11.54
N GLY A 23 -23.63 10.65 -11.05
CA GLY A 23 -24.01 11.95 -10.51
C GLY A 23 -23.60 12.19 -9.05
N ALA A 24 -22.94 13.33 -8.85
CA ALA A 24 -22.42 13.90 -7.60
C ALA A 24 -21.09 13.29 -7.09
N GLY A 25 -20.00 13.73 -7.71
CA GLY A 25 -18.64 13.57 -7.20
C GLY A 25 -18.40 14.42 -5.94
N MET A 26 -17.60 13.87 -5.03
CA MET A 26 -16.91 14.58 -3.97
C MET A 26 -15.44 14.13 -4.03
N ALA A 27 -14.69 14.69 -4.99
CA ALA A 27 -13.24 14.62 -4.99
C ALA A 27 -12.74 15.63 -3.95
N GLY A 28 -12.24 15.13 -2.81
CA GLY A 28 -11.67 15.96 -1.77
C GLY A 28 -10.21 16.27 -2.06
N CYS A 29 -9.94 17.38 -2.75
CA CYS A 29 -8.68 18.10 -2.55
C CYS A 29 -8.64 18.57 -1.09
N LEU A 30 -7.66 18.11 -0.33
CA LEU A 30 -7.42 18.63 1.01
C LEU A 30 -6.95 20.10 0.87
N PRO A 31 -7.60 21.06 1.53
CA PRO A 31 -7.22 22.46 1.42
C PRO A 31 -5.83 22.69 2.04
N HIS A 32 -5.12 23.67 1.49
CA HIS A 32 -4.11 24.39 2.25
C HIS A 32 -4.79 24.91 3.52
N VAL A 33 -4.23 24.56 4.68
CA VAL A 33 -4.76 24.92 6.00
C VAL A 33 -4.88 26.45 6.02
N GLU A 34 -6.12 26.97 5.95
CA GLU A 34 -6.57 28.38 6.12
C GLU A 34 -7.34 29.07 4.95
N GLY A 35 -7.70 28.42 3.84
CA GLY A 35 -8.43 29.10 2.72
C GLY A 35 -9.79 28.50 2.33
N GLU A 36 -10.75 29.36 1.96
CA GLU A 36 -12.07 29.01 1.39
C GLU A 36 -11.98 27.93 0.30
N TRP A 37 -12.95 26.99 0.32
CA TRP A 37 -13.07 25.88 -0.63
C TRP A 37 -13.43 26.39 -2.04
N GLY A 38 -12.46 26.98 -2.73
CA GLY A 38 -12.55 27.33 -4.14
C GLY A 38 -12.59 26.07 -5.00
N SER A 39 -13.51 26.04 -5.95
CA SER A 39 -13.77 24.94 -6.88
C SER A 39 -12.53 24.57 -7.71
N CYS A 40 -11.90 23.44 -7.40
CA CYS A 40 -10.95 22.79 -8.29
C CYS A 40 -11.70 22.23 -9.50
N GLN A 41 -11.75 23.00 -10.58
CA GLN A 41 -12.14 22.52 -11.90
C GLN A 41 -10.89 22.45 -12.78
N ASP A 42 -9.95 21.58 -12.41
CA ASP A 42 -9.02 21.05 -13.39
C ASP A 42 -9.64 19.75 -13.91
N GLU A 43 -9.87 19.66 -15.21
CA GLU A 43 -10.40 18.46 -15.87
C GLU A 43 -9.38 17.32 -15.73
N GLU A 44 -9.49 16.55 -14.65
CA GLU A 44 -8.76 15.31 -14.48
C GLU A 44 -9.16 14.40 -15.66
N PRO A 45 -8.21 13.94 -16.50
CA PRO A 45 -8.54 13.11 -17.64
C PRO A 45 -9.30 11.88 -17.13
N GLN A 46 -10.54 11.72 -17.60
CA GLN A 46 -11.40 10.59 -17.26
C GLN A 46 -10.78 9.32 -17.82
N LEU A 47 -9.86 8.71 -17.06
CA LEU A 47 -9.38 7.37 -17.31
C LEU A 47 -10.55 6.41 -17.12
N GLU A 48 -11.00 5.78 -18.20
CA GLU A 48 -11.98 4.71 -18.09
C GLU A 48 -11.44 3.65 -17.12
N PRO A 49 -12.23 3.25 -16.10
CA PRO A 49 -11.78 2.25 -15.16
C PRO A 49 -11.44 0.96 -15.93
N PRO A 50 -10.31 0.31 -15.63
CA PRO A 50 -9.89 -0.88 -16.36
C PRO A 50 -10.97 -1.96 -16.27
N ALA A 51 -11.19 -2.67 -17.38
CA ALA A 51 -12.26 -3.68 -17.51
C ALA A 51 -12.19 -4.80 -16.46
N SER A 52 -11.03 -4.99 -15.81
CA SER A 52 -10.85 -5.88 -14.67
C SER A 52 -9.64 -5.45 -13.83
N SER A 53 -9.72 -5.63 -12.51
CA SER A 53 -8.56 -5.51 -11.62
C SER A 53 -7.74 -6.81 -11.60
N ARG A 54 -6.42 -6.72 -11.68
CA ARG A 54 -5.50 -7.86 -11.49
C ARG A 54 -5.17 -8.01 -10.01
N VAL A 55 -5.24 -9.25 -9.50
CA VAL A 55 -4.82 -9.60 -8.15
C VAL A 55 -3.79 -10.73 -8.24
N VAL A 56 -2.71 -10.58 -7.50
CA VAL A 56 -1.66 -11.61 -7.37
C VAL A 56 -1.56 -12.01 -5.91
N GLU A 57 -1.54 -13.30 -5.66
CA GLU A 57 -1.36 -13.89 -4.34
C GLU A 57 -0.05 -14.69 -4.34
N VAL A 58 0.80 -14.43 -3.35
CA VAL A 58 2.09 -15.10 -3.20
C VAL A 58 2.19 -15.67 -1.79
N HIS A 59 2.61 -16.93 -1.70
CA HIS A 59 2.85 -17.61 -0.43
C HIS A 59 4.16 -18.38 -0.47
N ALA A 60 4.81 -18.47 0.68
CA ALA A 60 5.90 -19.40 0.89
C ALA A 60 5.76 -20.01 2.29
N ALA A 61 5.75 -21.35 2.36
CA ALA A 61 5.65 -22.05 3.65
C ALA A 61 6.81 -21.72 4.60
N ALA A 62 7.98 -21.41 4.03
CA ALA A 62 9.18 -21.02 4.78
C ALA A 62 9.16 -19.56 5.28
N ALA A 63 8.14 -18.76 4.93
CA ALA A 63 8.07 -17.36 5.36
C ALA A 63 7.90 -17.22 6.88
N ILE A 64 7.39 -18.27 7.53
CA ILE A 64 7.20 -18.33 8.98
C ILE A 64 7.91 -19.57 9.51
N TYR A 65 8.75 -19.38 10.53
CA TYR A 65 9.46 -20.47 11.21
C TYR A 65 9.30 -20.36 12.73
N GLN A 66 9.55 -21.45 13.45
CA GLN A 66 9.51 -21.46 14.91
C GLN A 66 10.91 -21.30 15.48
N SER A 67 11.06 -20.38 16.43
CA SER A 67 12.29 -20.20 17.20
C SER A 67 11.95 -19.84 18.64
N GLY A 68 12.51 -20.57 19.60
CA GLY A 68 12.26 -20.33 21.03
C GLY A 68 10.79 -20.43 21.44
N GLY A 69 9.98 -21.25 20.76
CA GLY A 69 8.54 -21.36 21.00
C GLY A 69 7.70 -20.21 20.46
N GLN A 70 8.28 -19.32 19.65
CA GLN A 70 7.58 -18.22 19.00
C GLN A 70 7.68 -18.32 17.48
N SER A 71 6.62 -17.85 16.80
CA SER A 71 6.62 -17.72 15.34
C SER A 71 7.42 -16.48 14.95
N GLN A 72 8.41 -16.68 14.08
CA GLN A 72 9.26 -15.65 13.51
C GLN A 72 9.02 -15.56 12.00
N VAL A 73 9.26 -14.38 11.43
CA VAL A 73 9.13 -14.14 9.99
C VAL A 73 10.53 -14.15 9.36
N ASP A 74 10.70 -14.86 8.26
CA ASP A 74 11.94 -14.85 7.50
C ASP A 74 11.94 -13.69 6.48
N ALA A 75 12.77 -12.68 6.75
CA ALA A 75 12.86 -11.48 5.92
C ALA A 75 13.35 -11.76 4.50
N THR A 76 14.24 -12.74 4.31
CA THR A 76 14.74 -13.11 2.98
C THR A 76 13.65 -13.76 2.14
N VAL A 77 12.86 -14.65 2.76
CA VAL A 77 11.71 -15.26 2.08
C VAL A 77 10.65 -14.20 1.76
N VAL A 78 10.35 -13.28 2.68
CA VAL A 78 9.41 -12.18 2.42
C VAL A 78 9.88 -11.26 1.28
N ALA A 79 11.17 -10.94 1.20
CA ALA A 79 11.71 -10.17 0.08
C ALA A 79 11.56 -10.91 -1.27
N ALA A 80 11.80 -12.22 -1.28
CA ALA A 80 11.56 -13.04 -2.47
C ALA A 80 10.08 -13.08 -2.87
N MET A 81 9.17 -13.16 -1.88
CA MET A 81 7.73 -13.10 -2.12
C MET A 81 7.29 -11.74 -2.67
N TRP A 82 7.82 -10.64 -2.13
CA TRP A 82 7.56 -9.29 -2.63
C TRP A 82 7.95 -9.17 -4.10
N ARG A 83 9.20 -9.53 -4.44
CA ARG A 83 9.69 -9.52 -5.82
C ARG A 83 8.77 -10.32 -6.75
N ALA A 84 8.46 -11.55 -6.38
CA ALA A 84 7.59 -12.42 -7.18
C ALA A 84 6.19 -11.81 -7.38
N GLY A 85 5.63 -11.18 -6.34
CA GLY A 85 4.34 -10.51 -6.40
C GLY A 85 4.37 -9.29 -7.31
N LEU A 86 5.40 -8.45 -7.18
CA LEU A 86 5.57 -7.23 -7.98
C LEU A 86 5.76 -7.55 -9.46
N THR A 87 6.65 -8.48 -9.79
CA THR A 87 6.89 -8.89 -11.19
C THR A 87 5.67 -9.55 -11.81
N ALA A 88 4.99 -10.42 -11.06
CA ALA A 88 3.77 -11.06 -11.51
C ALA A 88 2.58 -10.10 -11.61
N LEU A 89 2.53 -9.01 -10.84
CA LEU A 89 1.47 -8.01 -10.95
C LEU A 89 1.60 -7.20 -12.24
N LEU A 90 2.83 -6.82 -12.58
CA LEU A 90 3.10 -5.93 -13.71
C LEU A 90 3.49 -6.66 -15.01
N ASP A 91 3.58 -7.99 -14.97
CA ASP A 91 4.00 -8.81 -16.11
C ASP A 91 5.41 -8.47 -16.63
N VAL A 92 6.33 -8.24 -15.69
CA VAL A 92 7.72 -7.86 -15.99
C VAL A 92 8.71 -8.88 -15.45
N ALA A 93 9.94 -8.85 -15.96
CA ALA A 93 10.97 -9.82 -15.59
C ALA A 93 11.56 -9.59 -14.19
N ASP A 94 11.68 -8.33 -13.76
CA ASP A 94 12.34 -7.96 -12.52
C ASP A 94 11.79 -6.64 -11.93
N GLU A 95 12.25 -6.31 -10.73
CA GLU A 95 11.80 -5.13 -9.97
C GLU A 95 12.27 -3.82 -10.60
N ALA A 96 13.42 -3.81 -11.29
CA ALA A 96 13.94 -2.62 -11.95
C ALA A 96 13.05 -2.21 -13.14
N ALA A 97 12.47 -3.18 -13.84
CA ALA A 97 11.44 -2.93 -14.86
C ALA A 97 10.07 -2.56 -14.26
N ALA A 98 9.76 -3.00 -13.03
CA ALA A 98 8.49 -2.75 -12.36
C ALA A 98 8.32 -1.29 -11.91
N TRP A 99 9.33 -0.73 -11.25
CA TRP A 99 9.19 0.55 -10.57
C TRP A 99 8.89 1.74 -11.49
N PRO A 100 9.49 1.88 -12.70
CA PRO A 100 9.13 2.93 -13.64
C PRO A 100 7.66 2.89 -14.10
N LEU A 101 6.99 1.74 -14.01
CA LEU A 101 5.56 1.61 -14.32
C LEU A 101 4.68 2.12 -13.18
N LEU A 102 5.12 1.95 -11.92
CA LEU A 102 4.38 2.39 -10.73
C LEU A 102 4.66 3.85 -10.35
N LEU A 103 5.89 4.30 -10.56
CA LEU A 103 6.37 5.65 -10.24
C LEU A 103 6.92 6.31 -11.52
N PRO A 104 6.08 6.51 -12.55
CA PRO A 104 6.53 7.09 -13.81
C PRO A 104 7.06 8.51 -13.58
N GLY A 105 8.28 8.77 -14.04
CA GLY A 105 8.88 10.09 -13.98
C GLY A 105 9.43 10.51 -12.62
N TYR A 106 9.68 9.58 -11.70
CA TYR A 106 10.40 9.87 -10.46
C TYR A 106 11.70 10.64 -10.74
N GLN A 107 11.92 11.70 -9.95
CA GLN A 107 13.15 12.48 -9.92
C GLN A 107 13.69 12.52 -8.49
N PRO A 108 15.02 12.46 -8.31
CA PRO A 108 15.63 12.65 -7.00
C PRO A 108 15.15 13.93 -6.31
N GLY A 109 14.78 13.82 -5.03
CA GLY A 109 14.15 14.86 -4.23
C GLY A 109 12.61 14.75 -4.15
N GLN A 110 11.98 13.85 -4.92
CA GLN A 110 10.54 13.59 -4.81
C GLN A 110 10.27 12.52 -3.76
N GLY A 111 9.59 12.90 -2.67
CA GLY A 111 9.27 11.95 -1.60
C GLY A 111 8.31 10.84 -2.03
N VAL A 112 8.67 9.60 -1.70
CA VAL A 112 7.87 8.38 -1.85
C VAL A 112 7.44 7.88 -0.46
N GLY A 113 6.15 7.99 -0.17
CA GLY A 113 5.58 7.60 1.12
C GLY A 113 5.05 6.17 1.17
N LEU A 114 5.61 5.32 2.02
CA LEU A 114 5.11 3.99 2.36
C LEU A 114 4.10 4.07 3.51
N LYS A 115 2.81 4.02 3.19
CA LYS A 115 1.74 3.91 4.19
C LYS A 115 1.77 2.53 4.82
N VAL A 116 1.91 2.50 6.15
CA VAL A 116 1.84 1.26 6.94
C VAL A 116 0.63 1.27 7.88
N ASN A 117 0.28 0.11 8.43
CA ASN A 117 -0.65 -0.02 9.55
C ASN A 117 0.14 -0.35 10.83
N ALA A 118 0.49 0.68 11.59
CA ALA A 118 1.10 0.59 12.92
C ALA A 118 0.07 0.83 14.03
N LEU A 119 -1.11 1.39 13.70
CA LEU A 119 -2.16 1.70 14.67
C LEU A 119 -2.85 0.45 15.25
N ASN A 120 -3.11 -0.57 14.41
CA ASN A 120 -3.83 -1.77 14.84
C ASN A 120 -2.86 -2.92 15.13
N SER A 121 -2.64 -3.20 16.41
CA SER A 121 -1.74 -4.26 16.87
C SER A 121 -2.19 -5.69 16.56
N MET A 122 -3.45 -5.91 16.16
CA MET A 122 -3.92 -7.25 15.76
C MET A 122 -3.54 -7.62 14.32
N VAL A 123 -3.37 -6.62 13.46
CA VAL A 123 -3.03 -6.79 12.04
C VAL A 123 -1.99 -5.74 11.60
N PRO A 124 -0.85 -5.64 12.30
CA PRO A 124 0.15 -4.63 11.98
C PRO A 124 0.86 -4.99 10.68
N THR A 125 1.27 -3.96 9.92
CA THR A 125 2.25 -4.17 8.86
C THR A 125 3.56 -4.61 9.49
N ARG A 126 4.14 -5.68 8.96
CA ARG A 126 5.37 -6.29 9.50
C ARG A 126 6.62 -5.55 9.01
N PRO A 127 7.61 -5.27 9.88
CA PRO A 127 8.88 -4.63 9.48
C PRO A 127 9.59 -5.36 8.34
N GLU A 128 9.53 -6.69 8.32
CA GLU A 128 10.16 -7.51 7.28
C GLU A 128 9.61 -7.18 5.88
N LEU A 129 8.29 -6.92 5.76
CA LEU A 129 7.67 -6.50 4.51
C LEU A 129 8.05 -5.06 4.14
N VAL A 130 8.03 -4.15 5.11
CA VAL A 130 8.39 -2.74 4.87
C VAL A 130 9.83 -2.64 4.37
N ASN A 131 10.76 -3.40 4.97
CA ASN A 131 12.15 -3.49 4.54
C ASN A 131 12.30 -4.07 3.13
N ALA A 132 11.52 -5.10 2.79
CA ALA A 132 11.52 -5.65 1.43
C ALA A 132 11.08 -4.62 0.39
N VAL A 133 10.00 -3.86 0.66
CA VAL A 133 9.50 -2.82 -0.24
C VAL A 133 10.48 -1.66 -0.34
N ALA A 134 11.01 -1.17 0.79
CA ALA A 134 11.97 -0.07 0.81
C ALA A 134 13.30 -0.43 0.12
N GLY A 135 13.81 -1.65 0.35
CA GLY A 135 15.00 -2.16 -0.34
C GLY A 135 14.78 -2.36 -1.84
N SER A 136 13.59 -2.80 -2.24
CA SER A 136 13.18 -2.91 -3.65
C SER A 136 13.11 -1.54 -4.34
N LEU A 137 12.55 -0.53 -3.66
CA LEU A 137 12.47 0.85 -4.14
C LEU A 137 13.86 1.49 -4.31
N THR A 138 14.73 1.35 -3.30
CA THR A 138 16.03 2.03 -3.29
C THR A 138 17.08 1.33 -4.12
N GLY A 139 17.08 -0.01 -4.13
CA GLY A 139 18.00 -0.80 -4.95
C GLY A 139 17.53 -0.86 -6.41
N PRO A 140 16.72 -1.87 -6.79
CA PRO A 140 16.21 -2.02 -8.16
C PRO A 140 15.44 -0.79 -8.69
N GLY A 141 14.66 -0.12 -7.85
CA GLY A 141 13.83 1.01 -8.26
C GLY A 141 14.59 2.34 -8.43
N GLY A 142 15.83 2.43 -7.94
CA GLY A 142 16.66 3.63 -8.07
C GLY A 142 16.14 4.85 -7.32
N VAL A 143 15.19 4.69 -6.41
CA VAL A 143 14.71 5.78 -5.55
C VAL A 143 15.80 6.14 -4.54
N ALA A 144 16.13 7.41 -4.40
CA ALA A 144 17.09 7.85 -3.41
C ALA A 144 16.59 7.49 -2.00
N ALA A 145 17.45 6.92 -1.16
CA ALA A 145 17.06 6.50 0.19
C ALA A 145 16.46 7.65 1.02
N GLY A 146 16.98 8.88 0.86
CA GLY A 146 16.45 10.07 1.51
C GLY A 146 15.05 10.52 1.04
N ASP A 147 14.55 9.94 -0.05
CA ASP A 147 13.21 10.21 -0.56
C ASP A 147 12.18 9.17 -0.08
N VAL A 148 12.60 8.06 0.57
CA VAL A 148 11.65 7.02 1.03
C VAL A 148 11.24 7.28 2.47
N PHE A 149 9.93 7.46 2.69
CA PHE A 149 9.37 7.76 4.01
C PHE A 149 8.35 6.72 4.44
N VAL A 150 8.56 6.11 5.60
CA VAL A 150 7.54 5.23 6.22
C VAL A 150 6.64 6.07 7.10
N TRP A 151 5.31 5.96 6.91
CA TRP A 151 4.38 6.83 7.61
C TRP A 151 3.09 6.15 8.08
N ASP A 152 2.66 6.59 9.26
CA ASP A 152 1.34 6.35 9.83
C ASP A 152 0.92 7.58 10.66
N ARG A 153 -0.22 7.52 11.35
CA ARG A 153 -0.84 8.65 12.05
C ARG A 153 0.12 9.44 12.93
N THR A 154 0.95 8.77 13.73
CA THR A 154 2.00 9.43 14.53
C THR A 154 3.27 8.56 14.62
N GLY A 155 4.40 9.20 14.92
CA GLY A 155 5.68 8.50 15.13
C GLY A 155 5.66 7.51 16.30
N ARG A 156 4.81 7.75 17.32
CA ARG A 156 4.70 6.85 18.49
C ARG A 156 4.19 5.46 18.09
N GLU A 157 3.21 5.40 17.17
CA GLU A 157 2.72 4.10 16.70
C GLU A 157 3.77 3.38 15.85
N LEU A 158 4.49 4.12 15.00
CA LEU A 158 5.60 3.57 14.21
C LEU A 158 6.70 2.98 15.10
N GLU A 159 7.15 3.71 16.12
CA GLU A 159 8.15 3.23 17.08
C GLU A 159 7.70 1.96 17.78
N ARG A 160 6.46 1.92 18.29
CA ARG A 160 5.90 0.73 18.95
C ARG A 160 5.78 -0.48 18.03
N ALA A 161 5.55 -0.26 16.74
CA ALA A 161 5.50 -1.31 15.73
C ALA A 161 6.88 -1.76 15.22
N GLY A 162 7.97 -1.13 15.68
CA GLY A 162 9.32 -1.39 15.17
C GLY A 162 9.59 -0.80 13.78
N LEU A 163 8.81 0.21 13.37
CA LEU A 163 8.86 0.87 12.07
C LEU A 163 9.36 2.34 12.16
N GLY A 164 9.76 2.79 13.35
CA GLY A 164 10.39 4.10 13.53
C GLY A 164 11.84 4.13 13.02
N ALA A 165 12.50 5.30 13.10
CA ALA A 165 13.87 5.49 12.63
C ALA A 165 14.91 4.53 13.23
N ALA A 166 14.65 3.97 14.41
CA ALA A 166 15.52 2.97 15.05
C ALA A 166 15.29 1.52 14.57
N GLY A 167 14.19 1.25 13.85
CA GLY A 167 13.73 -0.11 13.49
C GLY A 167 13.83 -0.45 12.00
N LEU A 168 14.07 0.54 11.13
CA LEU A 168 14.25 0.34 9.69
C LEU A 168 15.65 0.80 9.28
N PRO A 169 16.43 -0.03 8.55
CA PRO A 169 17.64 0.41 7.89
C PRO A 169 17.22 1.26 6.67
N VAL A 170 17.08 2.56 6.86
CA VAL A 170 17.00 3.53 5.76
C VAL A 170 18.26 4.37 5.76
#